data_AF-K9A7N7-F1
#
_entry.id   AF-K9A7N7-F1
#
_cell.length_a   1.000
_cell.length_b   1.000
_cell.length_c   1.000
_cell.angle_alpha   90.00
_cell.angle_beta   90.00
_cell.angle_gamma   90.00
#
_symmetry.space_group_name_H-M   'P 1'
#
loop_
_entity.id
_entity.type
_entity.pdbx_description
1 polymer ?
#
loop_
_entity_poly.entity_id
_entity_poly.type
_entity_poly.pdbx_seq_one_letter_code
_entity_poly.pdbx_strand_id
1 'polypeptide(L)' 'MGNLIDRVFRGYVVDSFDFYWRDWHWPAFNLADIAIVLGALLLVSSGFVAQTYL' A
#
# COMPACT_ATOMS: atom_id res chain seq x y z
N MET A 1 7.22 -6.75 2.60
CA MET A 1 8.64 -6.86 3.00
C MET A 1 9.36 -5.51 3.05
N GLY A 2 9.20 -4.59 2.07
CA GLY A 2 9.90 -3.29 2.05
C GLY A 2 9.86 -2.51 3.36
N ASN A 3 8.67 -2.12 3.82
CA ASN A 3 8.51 -1.37 5.08
C ASN A 3 9.04 -2.09 6.34
N LEU A 4 9.15 -3.43 6.32
CA LEU A 4 9.76 -4.19 7.41
C LEU A 4 11.28 -4.04 7.38
N ILE A 5 11.89 -4.21 6.20
CA ILE A 5 13.32 -4.02 6.00
C ILE A 5 13.72 -2.60 6.41
N ASP A 6 12.96 -1.59 6.00
CA ASP A 6 13.23 -0.20 6.40
C ASP A 6 13.22 -0.03 7.92
N ARG A 7 12.22 -0.56 8.62
CA ARG A 7 12.17 -0.50 10.08
C ARG A 7 13.33 -1.22 10.76
N VAL A 8 13.74 -2.37 10.24
CA VAL A 8 14.85 -3.15 10.82
C VAL A 8 16.18 -2.42 10.66
N PHE A 9 16.46 -1.83 9.50
CA PHE A 9 17.77 -1.24 9.21
C PHE A 9 17.86 0.26 9.49
N ARG A 10 16.74 1.00 9.42
CA ARG A 10 16.70 2.47 9.60
C ARG A 10 15.95 2.92 10.85
N GLY A 11 15.12 2.05 11.44
CA GLY A 11 14.25 2.41 12.57
C GLY A 11 12.96 3.15 12.18
N TYR A 12 12.77 3.48 10.90
CA TYR A 12 11.57 4.13 10.36
C TYR A 12 11.36 3.71 8.90
N VAL A 13 10.17 4.05 8.36
CA VAL A 13 9.84 3.81 6.95
C VAL A 13 10.09 5.08 6.15
N VAL A 14 10.67 4.94 4.96
CA VAL A 14 10.86 6.05 4.03
C VAL A 14 9.65 6.13 3.11
N ASP A 15 8.94 7.25 3.16
CA ASP A 15 7.83 7.55 2.26
C ASP A 15 8.33 8.44 1.11
N SER A 16 8.17 7.96 -0.12
CA SER A 16 8.74 8.60 -1.33
C SER A 16 7.72 9.41 -2.12
N PHE A 17 6.43 9.17 -1.91
CA PHE A 17 5.34 9.81 -2.62
C PHE A 17 4.54 10.69 -1.66
N ASP A 18 4.52 12.00 -1.92
CA ASP A 18 3.68 12.98 -1.23
C ASP A 18 2.85 13.71 -2.29
N PHE A 19 1.53 13.65 -2.15
CA PHE A 19 0.59 14.28 -3.07
C PHE A 19 -0.22 15.31 -2.29
N TYR A 20 -0.35 16.50 -2.85
CA TYR A 20 -1.04 17.59 -2.18
C TYR A 20 -1.86 18.43 -3.15
N TRP A 21 -2.86 19.10 -2.60
CA TRP A 21 -3.65 20.12 -3.30
C TRP A 21 -3.85 21.31 -2.37
N ARG A 22 -3.25 22.46 -2.72
CA ARG A 22 -3.13 23.63 -1.83
C ARG A 22 -2.52 23.21 -0.50
N ASP A 23 -3.12 23.60 0.63
CA ASP A 23 -2.65 23.26 1.98
C ASP A 23 -3.05 21.85 2.43
N TRP A 24 -3.82 21.12 1.61
CA TRP A 24 -4.24 19.77 1.95
C TRP A 24 -3.25 18.74 1.39
N HIS A 25 -2.73 17.89 2.26
CA HIS A 25 -1.84 16.79 1.91
C HIS A 25 -2.57 15.46 2.05
N TRP A 26 -2.46 14.62 1.03
CA TRP A 26 -2.68 13.20 1.20
C TRP A 26 -1.53 12.62 2.03
N PRO A 27 -1.78 11.63 2.92
CA PRO A 27 -0.70 11.00 3.68
C PRO A 27 0.39 10.46 2.75
N ALA A 28 1.64 10.81 3.02
CA ALA A 28 2.77 10.28 2.25
C ALA A 28 2.81 8.74 2.33
N PHE A 29 3.25 8.10 1.24
CA PHE A 29 3.34 6.65 1.15
C PHE A 29 4.49 6.21 0.24
N ASN A 30 4.75 4.90 0.17
CA ASN A 30 5.78 4.34 -0.69
C ASN A 30 5.29 3.16 -1.54
N LEU A 31 6.21 2.61 -2.32
CA LEU A 31 5.93 1.48 -3.22
C LEU A 31 5.47 0.22 -2.48
N ALA A 32 5.96 -0.02 -1.27
CA ALA A 32 5.51 -1.15 -0.46
C ALA A 32 4.04 -1.01 -0.05
N ASP A 33 3.58 0.19 0.25
CA ASP A 33 2.16 0.45 0.57
C ASP A 33 1.27 0.22 -0.66
N ILE A 34 1.69 0.69 -1.84
CA ILE A 34 0.99 0.43 -3.11
C ILE A 34 0.84 -1.08 -3.33
N ALA A 35 1.91 -1.85 -3.15
CA ALA A 35 1.87 -3.30 -3.33
C ALA A 35 0.92 -3.99 -2.32
N ILE A 36 0.87 -3.52 -1.07
CA ILE A 36 -0.05 -4.03 -0.06
C ILE A 36 -1.49 -3.74 -0.46
N VAL A 37 -1.81 -2.50 -0.87
CA VAL A 37 -3.17 -2.11 -1.29
C VAL A 37 -3.61 -2.90 -2.52
N LEU A 38 -2.76 -3.02 -3.54
CA LEU A 38 -3.08 -3.80 -4.75
C LEU A 38 -3.25 -5.29 -4.42
N GLY A 39 -2.38 -5.87 -3.57
CA GLY A 39 -2.51 -7.25 -3.13
C GLY A 39 -3.81 -7.50 -2.36
N ALA A 40 -4.19 -6.58 -1.46
CA ALA A 40 -5.44 -6.65 -0.73
C ALA A 40 -6.66 -6.54 -1.68
N LEU A 41 -6.62 -5.61 -2.64
CA LEU A 41 -7.67 -5.47 -3.66
C LEU A 41 -7.83 -6.73 -4.50
N LEU A 42 -6.73 -7.36 -4.90
CA LEU A 42 -6.75 -8.63 -5.65
C LEU A 42 -7.30 -9.79 -4.82
N LEU A 43 -6.96 -9.87 -3.53
CA LEU A 43 -7.47 -10.91 -2.64
C LEU A 43 -8.97 -10.74 -2.37
N VAL A 44 -9.43 -9.50 -2.22
CA VAL A 44 -10.86 -9.21 -2.06
C VAL A 44 -11.61 -9.50 -3.36
N SER A 45 -11.08 -9.08 -4.51
CA SER A 45 -11.72 -9.31 -5.82
C SER A 45 -11.78 -10.78 -6.18
N SER A 46 -10.76 -11.59 -5.84
CA SER A 46 -10.77 -13.03 -6.10
C SER A 46 -11.92 -13.74 -5.38
N GLY A 47 -12.28 -13.30 -4.17
CA GLY A 47 -13.42 -13.83 -3.42
C GLY A 47 -14.77 -13.59 -4.13
N PHE A 48 -14.96 -12.40 -4.71
CA PHE A 48 -16.18 -12.08 -5.47
C PHE A 48 -16.25 -12.83 -6.81
N VAL A 49 -15.11 -12.98 -7.49
CA VAL A 49 -15.03 -13.74 -8.74
C VAL A 49 -15.32 -15.22 -8.48
N ALA A 50 -14.73 -15.82 -7.45
CA ALA A 50 -14.93 -17.23 -7.12
C ALA A 50 -16.39 -17.57 -6.79
N GLN A 51 -17.14 -16.66 -6.14
CA GLN A 51 -18.55 -16.85 -5.83
C GLN A 51 -19.48 -16.76 -7.06
N THR A 52 -19.00 -16.25 -8.19
CA THR A 52 -19.76 -16.23 -9.45
C THR A 52 -19.68 -17.56 -10.20
N TYR A 53 -18.70 -18.42 -9.87
CA TYR A 53 -18.46 -19.71 -10.53
C TYR A 53 -18.91 -20.93 -9.70
N LEU A 54 -19.54 -20.71 -8.53
CA LEU A 54 -20.16 -21.74 -7.67
C LEU A 54 -21.67 -21.52 -7.64
#